data_AF-A0A2W6CQ08-F1
#
_entry.id   AF-A0A2W6CQ08-F1
#
_cell.length_a   1.000
_cell.length_b   1.000
_cell.length_c   1.000
_cell.angle_alpha   90.00
_cell.angle_beta   90.00
_cell.angle_gamma   90.00
#
_symmetry.space_group_name_H-M   'P 1'
#
loop_
_entity.id
_entity.type
_entity.pdbx_description
1 polymer ?
#
loop_
_entity_poly.entity_id
_entity_poly.type
_entity_poly.pdbx_seq_one_letter_code
_entity_poly.pdbx_strand_id
1 'polypeptide(L)' 'MRVSEATRARAANLAARTGRQMQVVVDEALAAYERALFWESFEDGYRRLAADPDEWDAVQTERRGEEPALRDGLG' A
#
# COMPACT_ATOMS: atom_id res chain seq x y z
N MET A 1 -4.46 -20.11 13.91
CA MET A 1 -3.08 -19.63 14.15
C MET A 1 -2.87 -19.44 15.65
N ARG A 2 -1.75 -19.93 16.20
CA ARG A 2 -1.39 -19.65 17.60
C ARG A 2 -0.48 -18.42 17.64
N VAL A 3 -0.78 -17.48 18.53
CA VAL A 3 0.03 -16.28 18.76
C VAL A 3 0.45 -16.23 20.23
N SER A 4 1.40 -15.34 20.57
CA SER A 4 1.77 -15.13 21.96
C SER A 4 0.60 -14.57 22.76
N GLU A 5 0.55 -14.85 24.07
CA GLU A 5 -0.48 -14.27 24.95
C GLU A 5 -0.41 -12.74 24.97
N ALA A 6 0.79 -12.16 24.83
CA ALA A 6 0.97 -10.72 24.71
C ALA A 6 0.31 -10.15 23.43
N THR A 7 0.47 -10.82 22.29
CA THR A 7 -0.17 -10.44 21.02
C THR A 7 -1.68 -10.53 21.14
N ARG A 8 -2.19 -11.62 21.73
CA ARG A 8 -3.62 -11.81 21.95
C ARG A 8 -4.20 -10.73 22.87
N ALA A 9 -3.53 -10.41 23.96
CA ALA A 9 -3.96 -9.35 24.89
C ALA A 9 -4.00 -7.97 24.22
N ARG A 10 -3.01 -7.66 23.37
CA ARG A 10 -3.00 -6.42 22.57
C ARG A 10 -4.19 -6.36 21.61
N ALA A 11 -4.45 -7.42 20.86
CA ALA A 11 -5.58 -7.48 19.93
C ALA A 11 -6.92 -7.35 20.66
N ALA A 12 -7.08 -8.03 21.80
CA ALA A 12 -8.27 -7.92 22.64
C ALA A 12 -8.49 -6.50 23.20
N ASN A 13 -7.42 -5.84 23.65
CA ASN A 13 -7.50 -4.45 24.12
C ASN A 13 -7.93 -3.49 23.00
N LEU A 14 -7.36 -3.64 21.81
CA LEU A 14 -7.68 -2.80 20.67
C LEU A 14 -9.12 -3.03 20.19
N ALA A 15 -9.58 -4.28 20.19
CA ALA A 15 -10.97 -4.67 19.93
C ALA A 15 -11.94 -4.01 20.93
N ALA A 16 -11.64 -4.08 22.23
CA ALA A 16 -12.44 -3.44 23.26
C ALA A 16 -12.51 -1.91 23.09
N ARG A 17 -11.37 -1.27 22.79
CA ARG A 17 -11.29 0.20 22.56
C ARG A 17 -12.06 0.66 21.33
N THR A 18 -12.17 -0.18 20.31
CA THR A 18 -12.83 0.16 19.05
C THR A 18 -14.29 -0.32 19.00
N GLY A 19 -14.74 -1.11 19.98
CA GLY A 19 -16.06 -1.74 19.97
C GLY A 19 -16.21 -2.81 18.88
N ARG A 20 -15.09 -3.37 18.39
CA ARG A 20 -15.07 -4.31 17.27
C ARG A 20 -14.69 -5.70 17.72
N GLN A 21 -14.99 -6.70 16.89
CA GLN A 21 -14.53 -8.06 17.12
C GLN A 21 -13.01 -8.15 16.96
N MET A 22 -12.36 -8.93 17.83
CA MET A 22 -10.90 -9.10 17.79
C MET A 22 -10.40 -9.62 16.44
N GLN A 23 -11.14 -10.52 15.79
CA GLN A 23 -10.79 -11.03 14.47
C GLN A 23 -10.72 -9.91 13.43
N VAL A 24 -11.74 -9.04 13.39
CA VAL A 24 -11.81 -7.91 12.46
C VAL A 24 -10.63 -6.95 12.65
N VAL A 25 -10.24 -6.69 13.91
CA VAL A 25 -9.07 -5.86 14.20
C VAL A 25 -7.78 -6.50 13.68
N VAL A 26 -7.63 -7.82 13.85
CA VAL A 26 -6.46 -8.54 13.36
C VAL A 26 -6.41 -8.52 11.82
N ASP A 27 -7.54 -8.76 11.16
CA ASP A 27 -7.62 -8.77 9.69
C ASP A 27 -7.26 -7.39 9.12
N GLU A 28 -7.77 -6.32 9.72
CA GLU A 28 -7.44 -4.96 9.29
C GLU A 28 -5.98 -4.57 9.57
N ALA A 29 -5.42 -5.02 10.70
CA ALA A 29 -4.02 -4.77 11.01
C ALA A 29 -3.11 -5.47 9.97
N LEU A 30 -3.46 -6.68 9.55
CA LEU A 30 -2.75 -7.39 8.48
C LEU A 30 -2.88 -6.66 7.14
N ALA A 31 -4.10 -6.30 6.74
CA ALA A 31 -4.33 -5.58 5.49
C ALA A 31 -3.62 -4.21 5.46
N ALA A 32 -3.54 -3.52 6.60
CA ALA A 32 -2.78 -2.28 6.72
C ALA A 32 -1.27 -2.52 6.57
N TYR A 33 -0.74 -3.60 7.14
CA TYR A 33 0.66 -3.96 7.00
C TYR A 33 1.03 -4.38 5.57
N GLU A 34 0.20 -5.19 4.92
CA GLU A 34 0.35 -5.56 3.51
C GLU A 34 0.36 -4.33 2.60
N ARG A 35 -0.55 -3.38 2.86
CA ARG A 35 -0.59 -2.11 2.12
C ARG A 35 0.66 -1.27 2.34
N ALA A 36 1.18 -1.22 3.57
CA ALA A 36 2.42 -0.52 3.85
C ALA A 36 3.60 -1.12 3.08
N LEU A 37 3.76 -2.45 3.13
CA LEU A 37 4.79 -3.16 2.37
C LEU A 37 4.66 -2.96 0.85
N PHE A 38 3.43 -2.94 0.33
CA PHE A 38 3.18 -2.63 -1.08
C PHE A 38 3.70 -1.25 -1.45
N TRP A 39 3.35 -0.21 -0.69
CA TRP A 39 3.77 1.15 -0.99
C TRP A 39 5.28 1.34 -0.82
N GLU A 40 5.89 0.75 0.21
CA GLU A 40 7.35 0.74 0.38
C GLU A 40 8.05 0.15 -0.85
N SER A 41 7.59 -1.04 -1.30
CA SER A 41 8.16 -1.69 -2.49
C SER A 41 7.90 -0.91 -3.78
N PHE A 42 6.74 -0.28 -3.92
CA PHE A 42 6.38 0.52 -5.09
C PHE A 42 7.26 1.76 -5.21
N GLU A 43 7.39 2.52 -4.11
CA GLU A 43 8.22 3.72 -4.04
C GLU A 43 9.71 3.39 -4.24
N ASP A 44 10.20 2.29 -3.66
CA ASP A 44 11.58 1.84 -3.88
C ASP A 44 11.81 1.37 -5.32
N GLY A 45 10.78 0.81 -5.98
CA GLY A 45 10.79 0.52 -7.40
C GLY A 45 10.96 1.78 -8.24
N TYR A 46 10.10 2.78 -8.01
CA TYR A 46 10.17 4.06 -8.72
C TYR A 46 11.45 4.83 -8.45
N ARG A 47 11.99 4.79 -7.22
CA ARG A 47 13.26 5.44 -6.90
C ARG A 47 14.44 4.82 -7.65
N ARG A 48 14.45 3.48 -7.78
CA ARG A 48 15.45 2.77 -8.59
C ARG A 48 15.31 3.11 -10.07
N LEU A 49 14.07 3.13 -10.57
CA LEU A 49 13.76 3.48 -11.95
C LEU A 49 14.20 4.91 -12.29
N ALA A 50 13.89 5.88 -11.42
CA ALA A 50 14.28 7.27 -11.60
C ALA A 50 15.79 7.53 -11.44
N ALA A 51 16.53 6.60 -10.81
CA ALA A 51 17.98 6.67 -10.71
C ALA A 51 18.70 6.18 -11.98
N ASP A 52 17.97 5.54 -12.90
CA ASP A 52 18.44 5.15 -14.23
C ASP A 52 17.88 6.14 -15.28
N PRO A 53 18.70 7.05 -15.82
CA PRO A 53 18.22 8.10 -16.73
C PRO A 53 17.58 7.55 -18.02
N ASP A 54 18.06 6.42 -18.54
CA ASP A 54 17.58 5.86 -19.81
C ASP A 54 16.22 5.19 -19.62
N GLU A 55 16.08 4.38 -18.56
CA GLU A 55 14.79 3.78 -18.18
C GLU A 55 13.78 4.86 -17.76
N TRP A 56 14.22 5.92 -17.08
CA TRP A 56 13.36 7.03 -16.71
C TRP A 56 12.84 7.80 -17.92
N ASP A 57 13.68 8.05 -18.94
CA ASP A 57 13.22 8.71 -20.17
C ASP A 57 12.21 7.87 -20.95
N ALA A 58 12.34 6.54 -20.95
CA ALA A 58 11.36 5.64 -21.55
C ALA A 58 9.97 5.81 -20.90
N VAL A 59 9.91 5.80 -19.56
CA VAL A 59 8.66 6.02 -18.79
C VAL A 59 8.07 7.40 -19.07
N GLN A 60 8.91 8.43 -19.11
CA GLN A 60 8.45 9.79 -19.36
C GLN A 60 7.95 9.97 -20.80
N THR A 61 8.54 9.26 -21.76
CA THR A 61 8.07 9.23 -23.15
C THR A 61 6.71 8.56 -23.27
N GLU A 62 6.51 7.42 -22.63
CA GLU A 62 5.20 6.76 -22.54
C GLU A 62 4.15 7.69 -21.93
N ARG A 63 4.44 8.27 -20.76
CA ARG A 63 3.52 9.19 -20.08
C ARG A 63 3.13 10.40 -20.92
N ARG A 64 4.06 11.00 -21.67
CA ARG A 64 3.77 12.10 -22.60
C ARG A 64 2.87 11.66 -23.75
N GLY A 65 3.02 10.43 -24.23
CA GLY A 65 2.18 9.86 -25.27
C GLY A 65 0.73 9.63 -24.81
N GLU A 66 0.54 9.30 -23.53
CA GLU A 66 -0.76 9.03 -22.92
C GLU A 66 -1.46 10.28 -22.36
N GLU A 67 -0.71 11.35 -22.07
CA GLU A 67 -1.23 12.61 -21.52
C GLU A 67 -2.49 13.15 -22.23
N PRO A 68 -2.64 13.08 -23.58
CA PRO A 68 -3.86 13.54 -24.25
C PRO A 68 -5.13 12.83 -23.79
N ALA A 69 -5.06 11.56 -23.38
CA ALA A 69 -6.20 10.77 -22.94
C ALA A 69 -6.78 11.24 -21.60
N LEU A 70 -6.08 12.10 -20.85
CA LEU A 70 -6.59 12.69 -19.61
C LEU A 70 -7.88 13.50 -19.81
N ARG A 71 -8.16 13.96 -21.03
CA ARG A 71 -9.36 14.73 -21.37
C ARG A 71 -10.51 13.87 -21.90
N ASP A 72 -10.27 12.58 -22.12
CA ASP A 72 -11.30 11.68 -22.66
C ASP A 72 -12.46 11.55 -21.67
N GLY A 73 -13.69 11.76 -22.15
CA GLY A 73 -14.90 11.66 -21.32
C GLY A 73 -15.14 12.84 -20.36
N LEU A 74 -14.35 13.93 -20.45
CA LEU A 74 -14.57 15.18 -19.70
C LEU A 74 -15.34 16.27 -20.49
N GLY A 75 -16.04 15.87 -21.57
CA GLY A 75 -16.89 16.73 -22.41
C GLY A 75 -18.37 16.70 -22.02
#